data_AF-I4FR12-F1
#
_entry.id   AF-I4FR12-F1
#
_cell.length_a   1.000
_cell.length_b   1.000
_cell.length_c   1.000
_cell.angle_alpha   90.00
_cell.angle_beta   90.00
_cell.angle_gamma   90.00
#
_symmetry.space_group_name_H-M   'P 1'
#
loop_
_entity.id
_entity.type
_entity.pdbx_description
1 polymer ?
#
loop_
_entity_poly.entity_id
_entity_poly.type
_entity_poly.pdbx_seq_one_letter_code
_entity_poly.pdbx_strand_id
1 'polypeptide(L)' 'MLDDLIDEIGENENHPLASLMEMLGILIENYEQENVPQL' A
#
# COMPACT_ATOMS: atom_id res chain seq x y z
N MET A 1 8.35 4.55 -7.72
CA MET A 1 7.32 5.45 -7.17
C MET A 1 6.63 4.82 -5.97
N LEU A 2 5.86 3.72 -6.13
CA LEU A 2 5.35 2.97 -4.97
C LEU A 2 6.49 2.24 -4.24
N ASP A 3 7.41 1.63 -5.01
CA ASP A 3 8.60 0.98 -4.45
C ASP A 3 9.42 1.94 -3.58
N ASP A 4 9.62 3.20 -4.01
CA ASP A 4 10.35 4.19 -3.22
C ASP A 4 9.62 4.57 -1.91
N LEU A 5 8.28 4.54 -1.90
CA LEU A 5 7.49 4.74 -0.69
C LEU A 5 7.57 3.54 0.25
N ILE A 6 7.59 2.33 -0.31
CA ILE A 6 7.77 1.09 0.45
C ILE A 6 9.17 1.06 1.07
N ASP A 7 10.20 1.46 0.33
CA ASP A 7 11.58 1.51 0.81
C ASP A 7 11.78 2.58 1.90
N GLU A 8 11.13 3.74 1.78
CA GLU A 8 11.22 4.83 2.77
C GLU A 8 10.42 4.54 4.05
N ILE A 9 9.20 4.01 3.93
CA ILE A 9 8.30 3.75 5.06
C ILE A 9 8.64 2.42 5.73
N GLY A 10 8.88 1.39 4.92
CA GLY A 10 9.19 0.03 5.34
C GLY A 10 8.21 -0.50 6.38
N GLU A 11 8.76 -1.01 7.49
CA GLU A 11 8.00 -1.50 8.65
C GLU A 11 7.89 -0.45 9.77
N ASN A 12 8.22 0.81 9.50
CA ASN A 12 8.19 1.85 10.53
C ASN A 12 6.77 2.37 10.75
N GLU A 13 6.05 1.75 11.69
CA GLU A 13 4.69 2.16 12.08
C GLU A 13 4.60 3.59 12.63
N ASN A 14 5.70 4.17 13.13
CA ASN A 14 5.73 5.56 13.60
C ASN A 14 6.07 6.55 12.48
N HIS A 15 6.26 6.09 11.25
CA HIS A 15 6.58 6.96 10.13
C HIS A 15 5.41 7.91 9.85
N PRO A 16 5.66 9.20 9.57
CA PRO A 16 4.59 10.18 9.32
C PRO A 16 3.64 9.80 8.17
N LEU A 17 4.10 8.95 7.25
CA LEU A 17 3.34 8.46 6.10
C LEU A 17 2.80 7.02 6.28
N ALA A 18 2.97 6.39 7.44
CA ALA A 18 2.55 5.01 7.67
C ALA A 18 1.04 4.81 7.42
N SER A 19 0.21 5.74 7.89
CA SER A 19 -1.25 5.72 7.66
C SER A 19 -1.65 5.89 6.20
N LEU A 20 -0.85 6.61 5.41
CA LEU A 20 -1.04 6.71 3.96
C LEU A 20 -0.71 5.38 3.28
N MET A 21 0.37 4.71 3.69
CA MET A 21 0.74 3.40 3.14
C MET A 21 -0.31 2.33 3.43
N GLU A 22 -0.87 2.34 4.65
CA GLU A 22 -1.99 1.48 5.03
C GLU A 22 -3.22 1.73 4.14
N MET A 23 -3.61 3.01 3.96
CA MET A 23 -4.73 3.36 3.08
C MET A 23 -4.49 2.93 1.63
N LEU A 24 -3.27 3.15 1.11
CA LEU A 24 -2.88 2.72 -0.23
C LEU A 24 -2.99 1.20 -0.40
N GLY A 25 -2.57 0.42 0.60
CA GLY A 25 -2.72 -1.04 0.59
C GLY A 25 -4.19 -1.46 0.45
N ILE A 26 -5.08 -0.87 1.22
CA ILE A 26 -6.54 -1.13 1.14
C ILE A 26 -7.09 -0.79 -0.25
N LEU A 27 -6.67 0.34 -0.84
CA LEU A 27 -7.13 0.76 -2.16
C LEU A 27 -6.64 -0.18 -3.27
N ILE A 28 -5.39 -0.65 -3.18
CA ILE A 28 -4.82 -1.63 -4.11
C ILE A 28 -5.57 -2.95 -4.00
N GLU A 29 -5.77 -3.46 -2.78
CA GLU A 29 -6.48 -4.72 -2.56
C GLU A 29 -7.90 -4.67 -3.13
N ASN A 30 -8.65 -3.58 -2.87
CA ASN A 30 -9.99 -3.41 -3.42
C ASN A 30 -9.97 -3.34 -4.96
N TYR A 31 -9.02 -2.62 -5.55
CA TYR A 31 -8.88 -2.55 -7.00
C TYR A 31 -8.60 -3.93 -7.59
N GLU A 32 -7.70 -4.69 -6.98
CA GLU A 32 -7.37 -6.05 -7.41
C GLU A 32 -8.58 -6.98 -7.33
N GLN A 33 -9.34 -6.94 -6.23
CA GLN A 33 -10.56 -7.74 -6.08
C GLN A 33 -11.60 -7.45 -7.17
N GLU A 34 -11.75 -6.19 -7.57
CA GLU A 34 -12.75 -5.77 -8.57
C GLU A 34 -12.29 -5.96 -10.02
N ASN A 35 -10.99 -5.84 -10.29
CA ASN A 35 -10.47 -5.68 -11.67
C ASN A 35 -9.51 -6.79 -12.10
N VAL A 36 -8.96 -7.57 -11.17
CA VAL A 36 -8.00 -8.64 -11.46
C VAL A 36 -8.65 -9.99 -11.16
N PRO A 37 -8.90 -10.83 -12.17
CA PRO A 37 -9.43 -12.17 -11.94
C PRO A 37 -8.49 -12.98 -11.04
N GLN A 38 -9.03 -13.57 -9.97
CA GLN A 38 -8.28 -14.51 -9.14
C GLN A 38 -8.02 -15.79 -9.96
N LEU A 39 -6.75 -16.14 -10.14
CA LEU A 39 -6.27 -17.32 -10.88
C LEU A 39 -6.51 -18.62 -10.12
#